data_AF-A0A821D162-F1
#
_entry.id   AF-A0A821D162-F1
#
_cell.length_a   1.000
_cell.length_b   1.000
_cell.length_c   1.000
_cell.angle_alpha   90.00
_cell.angle_beta   90.00
_cell.angle_gamma   90.00
#
_symmetry.space_group_name_H-M   'P 1'
#
loop_
_entity.id
_entity.type
_entity.pdbx_description
1 polymer ?
#
loop_
_entity_poly.entity_id
_entity_poly.type
_entity_poly.pdbx_seq_one_letter_code
_entity_poly.pdbx_strand_id
1 'polypeptide(L)'
;MTDYDATAHIAEEIQNAAVRAPQAIASALFLTYSLGFLFNIVLGFTMGDIENLLSSPTAQPFTQIFYNVLGRTGGIIFTLFAFIILNFCGISVLQANARTIYAFSRDELLPFSKVWIRINSYTQTPLIAVWLSVTLAVSINLIGLGSYTAIAAIFNVCAIALDWSYCIPIICKLIYGTETGRYIPGLWNLGTFSTPINYWSVIWTAFVSVIFLMPTNQPGTVENMNYAVVILIGILVFAMIYWFACGARKYYIGPRTNQHCHKEKDNSWDFVSSLCENDQVTRF
;
A
#
# COMPACT_ATOMS: atom_id res chain seq x y z
N MET A 1 9.37 -1.08 4.88
CA MET A 1 9.21 -1.19 3.42
C MET A 1 7.71 -1.35 3.18
N THR A 2 7.06 -0.39 2.55
CA THR A 2 5.61 -0.42 2.30
C THR A 2 5.36 -0.20 0.81
N ASP A 3 4.14 -0.48 0.32
CA ASP A 3 3.73 -0.24 -1.08
C ASP A 3 4.50 -1.07 -2.13
N TYR A 4 4.97 -2.26 -1.73
CA TYR A 4 5.66 -3.18 -2.63
C TYR A 4 4.72 -3.88 -3.61
N ASP A 5 3.40 -3.74 -3.45
CA ASP A 5 2.37 -4.20 -4.37
C ASP A 5 1.95 -3.14 -5.40
N ALA A 6 2.64 -1.99 -5.46
CA ALA A 6 2.40 -0.94 -6.47
C ALA A 6 2.37 -1.48 -7.91
N THR A 7 3.22 -2.46 -8.23
CA THR A 7 3.22 -3.10 -9.56
C THR A 7 1.95 -3.92 -9.84
N ALA A 8 1.24 -4.37 -8.80
CA ALA A 8 -0.04 -5.07 -8.95
C ALA A 8 -1.16 -4.10 -9.33
N HIS A 9 -1.13 -2.85 -8.85
CA HIS A 9 -2.09 -1.80 -9.25
C HIS A 9 -1.96 -1.35 -10.72
N ILE A 10 -0.88 -1.74 -11.38
CA ILE A 10 -0.58 -1.42 -12.79
C ILE A 10 -0.54 -2.73 -13.61
N ALA A 11 -1.00 -3.87 -13.06
CA ALA A 11 -0.91 -5.16 -13.72
C ALA A 11 -1.60 -5.20 -15.11
N GLU A 12 -2.66 -4.42 -15.30
CA GLU A 12 -3.36 -4.30 -16.60
C GLU A 12 -2.51 -3.63 -17.69
N GLU A 13 -1.49 -2.84 -17.31
CA GLU A 13 -0.60 -2.12 -18.24
C GLU A 13 0.72 -2.89 -18.47
N ILE A 14 0.96 -4.00 -17.75
CA ILE A 14 2.21 -4.78 -17.81
C ILE A 14 2.06 -5.97 -18.78
N GLN A 15 2.95 -6.03 -19.77
CA GLN A 15 3.08 -7.23 -20.62
C GLN A 15 3.52 -8.44 -19.79
N ASN A 16 2.77 -9.54 -19.85
CA ASN A 16 3.01 -10.75 -19.05
C ASN A 16 3.03 -10.50 -17.53
N ALA A 17 2.03 -9.77 -17.03
CA ALA A 17 1.90 -9.40 -15.61
C ALA A 17 2.04 -10.58 -14.63
N ALA A 18 1.57 -11.78 -15.00
CA ALA A 18 1.62 -12.97 -14.15
C ALA A 18 3.04 -13.43 -13.74
N VAL A 19 4.08 -13.05 -14.51
CA VAL A 19 5.48 -13.39 -14.22
C VAL A 19 6.30 -12.14 -13.94
N ARG A 20 6.09 -11.07 -14.72
CA ARG A 20 6.87 -9.84 -14.62
C ARG A 20 6.58 -9.06 -13.34
N ALA A 21 5.33 -8.99 -12.88
CA ALA A 21 5.01 -8.26 -11.67
C ALA A 21 5.64 -8.92 -10.43
N PRO A 22 5.50 -10.23 -10.16
CA PRO A 22 6.17 -10.86 -9.01
C PRO A 22 7.70 -10.75 -9.04
N GLN A 23 8.32 -10.86 -10.23
CA GLN A 23 9.76 -10.70 -10.38
C GLN A 23 10.23 -9.27 -10.08
N ALA A 24 9.47 -8.26 -10.50
CA ALA A 24 9.77 -6.86 -10.21
C ALA A 24 9.68 -6.57 -8.71
N ILE A 25 8.65 -7.10 -8.03
CA ILE A 25 8.50 -6.98 -6.57
C ILE A 25 9.70 -7.62 -5.86
N ALA A 26 10.06 -8.86 -6.22
CA ALA A 26 11.14 -9.58 -5.58
C ALA A 26 12.50 -8.89 -5.76
N SER A 27 12.82 -8.42 -6.96
CA SER A 27 14.09 -7.73 -7.24
C SER A 27 14.16 -6.36 -6.56
N ALA A 28 13.07 -5.60 -6.55
CA ALA A 28 12.99 -4.30 -5.87
C ALA A 28 13.17 -4.44 -4.36
N LEU A 29 12.49 -5.42 -3.74
CA LEU A 29 12.63 -5.72 -2.31
C LEU A 29 14.06 -6.15 -1.96
N PHE A 30 14.67 -7.02 -2.76
CA PHE A 30 16.04 -7.48 -2.51
C PHE A 30 17.05 -6.34 -2.59
N LEU A 31 16.96 -5.50 -3.62
CA LEU A 31 17.85 -4.36 -3.81
C LEU A 31 17.69 -3.34 -2.68
N THR A 32 16.45 -3.04 -2.30
CA THR A 32 16.16 -2.01 -1.30
C THR A 32 16.51 -2.49 0.11
N TYR A 33 16.31 -3.78 0.41
CA TYR A 33 16.80 -4.39 1.64
C TYR A 33 18.33 -4.33 1.72
N SER A 34 19.03 -4.72 0.64
CA SER A 34 20.50 -4.77 0.62
C SER A 34 21.11 -3.37 0.77
N LEU A 35 20.64 -2.40 0.00
CA LEU A 35 21.12 -1.01 0.09
C LEU A 35 20.72 -0.35 1.42
N GLY A 36 19.49 -0.58 1.89
CA GLY A 36 19.02 -0.06 3.16
C GLY A 36 19.79 -0.63 4.35
N PHE A 37 20.16 -1.91 4.31
CA PHE A 37 20.98 -2.54 5.33
C PHE A 37 22.40 -1.94 5.36
N LEU A 38 23.05 -1.81 4.19
CA LEU A 38 24.36 -1.15 4.10
C LEU A 38 24.30 0.30 4.57
N PHE A 39 23.24 1.03 4.20
CA PHE A 39 23.02 2.40 4.64
C PHE A 39 22.89 2.50 6.16
N ASN A 40 22.13 1.60 6.79
CA ASN A 40 22.01 1.56 8.25
C ASN A 40 23.35 1.27 8.95
N ILE A 41 24.20 0.40 8.38
CA ILE A 41 25.55 0.15 8.92
C ILE A 41 26.38 1.44 8.88
N VAL A 42 26.40 2.12 7.74
CA VAL A 42 27.16 3.38 7.59
C VAL A 42 26.64 4.44 8.55
N LEU A 43 25.32 4.58 8.69
CA LEU A 43 24.74 5.50 9.67
C LEU A 43 25.15 5.14 11.10
N GLY A 44 25.11 3.87 11.47
CA GLY A 44 25.51 3.41 12.80
C GLY A 44 26.96 3.81 13.15
N PHE A 45 27.88 3.71 12.19
CA PHE A 45 29.28 4.11 12.40
C PHE A 45 29.51 5.63 12.36
N THR A 46 28.62 6.40 11.74
CA THR A 46 28.79 7.85 11.52
C THR A 46 27.92 8.73 12.42
N MET A 47 27.01 8.12 13.19
CA MET A 47 26.03 8.82 14.04
C MET A 47 26.69 9.65 15.15
N GLY A 48 27.79 9.17 15.74
CA GLY A 48 28.44 9.85 16.87
C GLY A 48 27.61 9.76 18.14
N ASP A 49 27.58 10.84 18.92
CA ASP A 49 26.91 10.91 20.22
C ASP A 49 25.38 11.09 20.11
N ILE A 50 24.65 10.15 20.70
CA ILE A 50 23.18 10.02 20.59
C ILE A 50 22.46 11.14 21.34
N GLU A 51 22.99 11.58 22.48
CA GLU A 51 22.35 12.62 23.30
C GLU A 51 22.33 13.97 22.57
N ASN A 52 23.40 14.28 21.84
CA ASN A 52 23.51 15.48 21.02
C ASN A 52 22.60 15.44 19.78
N LEU A 53 22.26 14.25 19.27
CA LEU A 53 21.33 14.10 18.14
C LEU A 53 19.87 14.23 18.58
N LEU A 54 19.51 13.66 19.73
CA LEU A 54 18.14 13.71 20.27
C LEU A 54 17.77 15.09 20.83
N SER A 55 18.77 15.84 21.32
CA SER A 55 18.58 17.22 21.82
C SER A 55 18.73 18.30 20.74
N SER A 56 19.04 17.93 19.50
CA SER A 56 19.29 18.90 18.43
C SER A 56 18.03 19.73 18.09
N PRO A 57 18.17 21.06 17.91
CA PRO A 57 17.06 21.95 17.54
C PRO A 57 16.44 21.64 16.17
N THR A 58 17.09 20.81 15.35
CA THR A 58 16.57 20.40 14.04
C THR A 58 15.38 19.43 14.16
N ALA A 59 15.17 18.79 15.32
CA ALA A 59 14.13 17.78 15.59
C ALA A 59 14.10 16.57 14.62
N GLN A 60 15.05 16.49 13.68
CA GLN A 60 15.19 15.44 12.68
C GLN A 60 16.61 14.85 12.74
N PRO A 61 16.78 13.68 13.38
CA PRO A 61 18.10 13.07 13.62
C PRO A 61 18.91 12.83 12.34
N PHE A 62 18.28 12.37 11.26
CA PHE A 62 18.98 12.11 9.98
C PHE A 62 19.60 13.37 9.37
N THR A 63 18.91 14.50 9.41
CA THR A 63 19.46 15.77 8.91
C THR A 63 20.63 16.23 9.75
N GLN A 64 20.58 16.00 11.07
CA GLN A 64 21.69 16.32 11.96
C GLN A 64 22.92 15.45 11.69
N ILE A 65 22.74 14.15 11.42
CA ILE A 65 23.85 13.26 11.06
C ILE A 65 24.51 13.73 9.76
N PHE A 66 23.73 14.07 8.73
CA PHE A 66 24.27 14.59 7.48
C PHE A 66 24.98 15.94 7.67
N TYR A 67 24.46 16.81 8.54
CA TYR A 67 25.11 18.07 8.88
C TYR A 67 26.46 17.85 9.58
N ASN A 68 26.53 16.91 10.52
CA ASN A 68 27.73 16.63 11.29
C ASN A 68 28.85 16.02 10.43
N VAL A 69 28.51 15.12 9.49
CA VAL A 69 29.49 14.42 8.65
C VAL A 69 29.88 15.24 7.42
N LEU A 70 28.91 15.87 6.76
CA LEU A 70 29.07 16.51 5.45
C LEU A 70 29.20 18.05 5.53
N GLY A 71 29.07 18.61 6.74
CA GLY A 71 29.00 20.04 6.97
C GLY A 71 27.68 20.67 6.53
N ARG A 72 27.58 22.00 6.67
CA ARG A 72 26.34 22.76 6.39
C ARG A 72 25.84 22.59 4.97
N THR A 73 26.70 22.76 3.97
CA THR A 73 26.31 22.71 2.56
C THR A 73 25.87 21.30 2.16
N GLY A 74 26.63 20.27 2.58
CA GLY A 74 26.32 18.89 2.27
C GLY A 74 25.03 18.41 2.94
N GLY A 75 24.83 18.73 4.22
CA GLY A 75 23.61 18.38 4.96
C GLY A 75 22.33 18.99 4.34
N ILE A 76 22.40 20.24 3.88
CA ILE A 76 21.28 20.91 3.19
C ILE A 76 20.98 20.22 1.86
N ILE A 77 21.98 19.96 1.03
CA ILE A 77 21.79 19.33 -0.29
C ILE A 77 21.15 17.94 -0.16
N PHE A 78 21.67 17.09 0.74
CA PHE A 78 21.11 15.75 0.94
C PHE A 78 19.68 15.79 1.50
N THR A 79 19.40 16.72 2.41
CA THR A 79 18.04 16.90 2.95
C THR A 79 17.08 17.36 1.85
N LEU A 80 17.50 18.26 0.96
CA LEU A 80 16.68 18.68 -0.19
C LEU A 80 16.38 17.53 -1.14
N PHE A 81 17.37 16.69 -1.46
CA PHE A 81 17.13 15.50 -2.28
C PHE A 81 16.15 14.53 -1.61
N ALA A 82 16.27 14.32 -0.29
CA ALA A 82 15.31 13.50 0.46
C ALA A 82 13.89 14.06 0.38
N PHE A 83 13.72 15.38 0.51
CA PHE A 83 12.42 16.04 0.33
C PHE A 83 11.84 15.85 -1.07
N ILE A 84 12.66 15.95 -2.12
CA ILE A 84 12.22 15.72 -3.50
C ILE A 84 11.73 14.27 -3.65
N ILE A 85 12.49 13.29 -3.15
CA ILE A 85 12.12 11.86 -3.20
C ILE A 85 10.80 11.61 -2.45
N LEU A 86 10.62 12.22 -1.27
CA LEU A 86 9.37 12.10 -0.51
C LEU A 86 8.16 12.64 -1.29
N ASN A 87 8.33 13.74 -2.05
CA ASN A 87 7.25 14.27 -2.89
C ASN A 87 6.89 13.30 -4.04
N PHE A 88 7.89 12.72 -4.71
CA PHE A 88 7.64 11.70 -5.74
C PHE A 88 6.89 10.48 -5.19
N CYS A 89 7.26 10.02 -3.99
CA CYS A 89 6.56 8.95 -3.29
C CYS A 89 5.11 9.34 -2.96
N GLY A 90 4.87 10.57 -2.51
CA GLY A 90 3.51 11.06 -2.26
C GLY A 90 2.63 11.03 -3.51
N ILE A 91 3.18 11.39 -4.67
CA ILE A 91 2.46 11.34 -5.95
C ILE A 91 2.10 9.89 -6.34
N SER A 92 3.03 8.94 -6.19
CA SER A 92 2.76 7.54 -6.53
C SER A 92 1.68 6.92 -5.64
N VAL A 93 1.74 7.19 -4.33
CA VAL A 93 0.73 6.70 -3.37
C VAL A 93 -0.64 7.32 -3.65
N LEU A 94 -0.71 8.60 -3.99
CA LEU A 94 -1.97 9.25 -4.36
C LEU A 94 -2.60 8.60 -5.60
N GLN A 95 -1.79 8.26 -6.60
CA GLN A 95 -2.26 7.56 -7.79
C GLN A 95 -2.77 6.15 -7.47
N ALA A 96 -2.06 5.39 -6.65
CA ALA A 96 -2.49 4.04 -6.23
C ALA A 96 -3.81 4.10 -5.45
N ASN A 97 -3.93 5.03 -4.49
CA ASN A 97 -5.14 5.18 -3.69
C ASN A 97 -6.37 5.55 -4.54
N ALA A 98 -6.20 6.44 -5.52
CA ALA A 98 -7.29 6.80 -6.43
C ALA A 98 -7.81 5.61 -7.25
N ARG A 99 -6.91 4.71 -7.70
CA ARG A 99 -7.28 3.47 -8.41
C ARG A 99 -8.05 2.51 -7.50
N THR A 100 -7.63 2.38 -6.25
CA THR A 100 -8.31 1.55 -5.24
C THR A 100 -9.70 2.08 -4.90
N ILE A 101 -9.86 3.39 -4.70
CA ILE A 101 -11.17 4.03 -4.47
C ILE A 101 -12.09 3.84 -5.68
N TYR A 102 -11.56 3.97 -6.89
CA TYR A 102 -12.31 3.73 -8.12
C TYR A 102 -12.78 2.27 -8.23
N ALA A 103 -11.90 1.30 -7.96
CA ALA A 103 -12.24 -0.12 -7.96
C ALA A 103 -13.33 -0.45 -6.92
N PHE A 104 -13.24 0.10 -5.70
CA PHE A 104 -14.29 -0.06 -4.68
C PHE A 104 -15.60 0.62 -5.05
N SER A 105 -15.54 1.74 -5.76
CA SER A 105 -16.74 2.43 -6.27
C SER A 105 -17.42 1.61 -7.38
N ARG A 106 -16.65 0.96 -8.25
CA ARG A 106 -17.15 0.05 -9.29
C ARG A 106 -17.89 -1.14 -8.69
N ASP A 107 -17.40 -1.66 -7.59
CA ASP A 107 -18.02 -2.79 -6.88
C ASP A 107 -19.14 -2.34 -5.91
N GLU A 108 -19.58 -1.08 -6.01
CA GLU A 108 -20.65 -0.47 -5.21
C GLU A 108 -20.42 -0.55 -3.70
N LEU A 109 -19.16 -0.66 -3.27
CA LEU A 109 -18.78 -0.83 -1.86
C LEU A 109 -18.78 0.49 -1.09
N LEU A 110 -18.65 1.64 -1.76
CA LEU A 110 -18.62 2.96 -1.13
C LEU A 110 -19.99 3.65 -1.10
N PRO A 111 -20.32 4.43 -0.05
CA PRO A 111 -21.52 5.23 -0.03
C PRO A 111 -21.43 6.29 -1.14
N PHE A 112 -22.51 6.46 -1.91
CA PHE A 112 -22.52 7.29 -3.12
C PHE A 112 -21.57 6.83 -4.23
N SER A 113 -21.36 5.51 -4.40
CA SER A 113 -20.53 4.89 -5.46
C SER A 113 -20.71 5.52 -6.86
N LYS A 114 -21.93 5.92 -7.22
CA LYS A 114 -22.27 6.59 -8.49
C LYS A 114 -21.55 7.93 -8.73
N VAL A 115 -21.15 8.63 -7.67
CA VAL A 115 -20.43 9.91 -7.76
C VAL A 115 -18.94 9.66 -7.95
N TRP A 116 -18.40 8.69 -7.21
CA TRP A 116 -16.97 8.37 -7.18
C TRP A 116 -16.47 7.62 -8.42
N ILE A 117 -17.36 6.89 -9.11
CA ILE A 117 -17.04 6.15 -10.35
C ILE A 117 -16.92 7.06 -11.59
N ARG A 118 -17.29 8.34 -11.50
CA ARG A 118 -17.28 9.25 -12.66
C ARG A 118 -15.84 9.56 -13.08
N ILE A 119 -15.47 9.07 -14.26
CA ILE A 119 -14.20 9.37 -14.93
C ILE A 119 -14.36 10.65 -15.77
N ASN A 120 -13.34 11.49 -15.79
CA ASN A 120 -13.29 12.65 -16.68
C ASN A 120 -12.87 12.21 -18.09
N SER A 121 -13.65 12.58 -19.12
CA SER A 121 -13.40 12.20 -20.52
C SER A 121 -12.09 12.76 -21.09
N TYR A 122 -11.57 13.88 -20.57
CA TYR A 122 -10.34 14.49 -21.09
C TYR A 122 -9.08 13.83 -20.53
N THR A 123 -9.01 13.67 -19.21
CA THR A 123 -7.83 13.09 -18.54
C THR A 123 -7.90 11.58 -18.38
N GLN A 124 -9.06 10.95 -18.64
CA GLN A 124 -9.32 9.52 -18.40
C GLN A 124 -9.01 9.07 -16.95
N THR A 125 -9.01 10.02 -16.00
CA THR A 125 -8.71 9.79 -14.58
C THR A 125 -9.92 10.06 -13.69
N PRO A 126 -10.07 9.32 -12.57
CA PRO A 126 -11.15 9.53 -11.60
C PRO A 126 -10.83 10.73 -10.68
N LEU A 127 -10.96 11.96 -11.19
CA LEU A 127 -10.63 13.20 -10.45
C LEU A 127 -11.38 13.34 -9.12
N ILE A 128 -12.66 12.92 -9.06
CA ILE A 128 -13.47 13.03 -7.84
C ILE A 128 -12.96 12.08 -6.75
N ALA A 129 -12.49 10.88 -7.13
CA ALA A 129 -11.86 9.94 -6.20
C ALA A 129 -10.54 10.48 -5.65
N VAL A 130 -9.74 11.16 -6.48
CA VAL A 130 -8.51 11.83 -6.04
C VAL A 130 -8.83 12.90 -5.00
N TRP A 131 -9.81 13.77 -5.25
CA TRP A 131 -10.21 14.81 -4.29
C TRP A 131 -10.74 14.24 -2.98
N LEU A 132 -11.44 13.11 -2.99
CA LEU A 132 -11.83 12.41 -1.76
C LEU A 132 -10.60 11.96 -0.96
N SER A 133 -9.62 11.31 -1.62
CA SER A 133 -8.37 10.91 -0.96
C SER A 133 -7.63 12.10 -0.36
N VAL A 134 -7.48 13.19 -1.12
CA VAL A 134 -6.79 14.41 -0.65
C VAL A 134 -7.53 15.05 0.52
N THR A 135 -8.86 15.17 0.44
CA THR A 135 -9.65 15.79 1.51
C THR A 135 -9.58 14.98 2.80
N LEU A 136 -9.64 13.66 2.72
CA LEU A 136 -9.48 12.77 3.88
C LEU A 136 -8.07 12.88 4.47
N ALA A 137 -7.03 12.87 3.63
CA ALA A 137 -5.65 13.02 4.08
C ALA A 137 -5.42 14.38 4.77
N VAL A 138 -5.92 15.47 4.21
CA VAL A 138 -5.84 16.82 4.82
C VAL A 138 -6.60 16.86 6.15
N SER A 139 -7.79 16.26 6.21
CA SER A 139 -8.61 16.21 7.44
C SER A 139 -7.90 15.47 8.57
N ILE A 140 -7.24 14.34 8.25
CA ILE A 140 -6.45 13.57 9.23
C ILE A 140 -5.22 14.39 9.68
N ASN A 141 -4.52 15.05 8.74
CA ASN A 141 -3.36 15.87 9.09
C ASN A 141 -3.72 17.08 9.96
N LEU A 142 -4.92 17.63 9.80
CA LEU A 142 -5.39 18.76 10.60
C LEU A 142 -5.48 18.44 12.10
N ILE A 143 -5.65 17.17 12.46
CA ILE A 143 -5.61 16.69 13.86
C ILE A 143 -4.24 17.00 14.51
N GLY A 144 -3.17 17.01 13.71
CA GLY A 144 -1.83 17.35 14.17
C GLY A 144 -1.66 18.79 14.65
N LEU A 145 -2.54 19.72 14.25
CA LEU A 145 -2.53 21.09 14.79
C LEU A 145 -3.01 21.15 16.25
N GLY A 146 -3.84 20.20 16.67
CA GLY A 146 -4.36 20.14 18.04
C GLY A 146 -3.47 19.35 18.99
N SER A 147 -2.98 18.18 18.55
CA SER A 147 -2.13 17.32 19.39
C SER A 147 -1.10 16.55 18.57
N TYR A 148 0.17 16.72 18.94
CA TYR A 148 1.29 15.97 18.37
C TYR A 148 1.23 14.47 18.72
N THR A 149 0.79 14.13 19.93
CA THR A 149 0.69 12.73 20.37
C THR A 149 -0.41 11.99 19.60
N ALA A 150 -1.52 12.67 19.29
CA ALA A 150 -2.61 12.10 18.50
C ALA A 150 -2.18 11.78 17.06
N ILE A 151 -1.50 12.71 16.38
CA ILE A 151 -1.05 12.47 15.00
C ILE A 151 0.06 11.41 14.93
N ALA A 152 0.97 11.39 15.91
CA ALA A 152 1.99 10.34 16.01
C ALA A 152 1.36 8.94 16.20
N ALA A 153 0.31 8.84 17.04
CA ALA A 153 -0.43 7.60 17.20
C ALA A 153 -1.11 7.15 15.89
N ILE A 154 -1.70 8.08 15.12
CA ILE A 154 -2.29 7.77 13.81
C ILE A 154 -1.23 7.22 12.85
N PHE A 155 -0.06 7.84 12.76
CA PHE A 155 1.02 7.35 11.89
C PHE A 155 1.51 5.94 12.28
N ASN A 156 1.61 5.65 13.57
CA ASN A 156 1.95 4.31 14.05
C ASN A 156 0.90 3.27 13.64
N VAL A 157 -0.39 3.62 13.71
CA VAL A 157 -1.48 2.73 13.25
C VAL A 157 -1.41 2.49 11.76
N CYS A 158 -1.14 3.53 10.96
CA CYS A 158 -1.07 3.38 9.50
C CYS A 158 -0.04 2.33 9.08
N ALA A 159 1.12 2.28 9.73
CA ALA A 159 2.14 1.26 9.46
C ALA A 159 1.62 -0.16 9.76
N ILE A 160 1.04 -0.36 10.95
CA ILE A 160 0.49 -1.66 11.36
C ILE A 160 -0.69 -2.07 10.46
N ALA A 161 -1.58 -1.13 10.13
CA ALA A 161 -2.74 -1.39 9.30
C ALA A 161 -2.35 -1.84 7.88
N LEU A 162 -1.31 -1.23 7.30
CA LEU A 162 -0.75 -1.66 6.02
C LEU A 162 -0.15 -3.06 6.12
N ASP A 163 0.66 -3.34 7.14
CA ASP A 163 1.25 -4.66 7.33
C ASP A 163 0.18 -5.77 7.50
N TRP A 164 -0.90 -5.48 8.22
CA TRP A 164 -2.03 -6.39 8.35
C TRP A 164 -2.85 -6.54 7.07
N SER A 165 -2.97 -5.48 6.26
CA SER A 165 -3.61 -5.55 4.93
C SER A 165 -2.94 -6.61 4.05
N TYR A 166 -1.62 -6.73 4.12
CA TYR A 166 -0.86 -7.77 3.41
C TYR A 166 -0.97 -9.15 4.06
N CYS A 167 -1.15 -9.23 5.38
CA CYS A 167 -1.32 -10.51 6.08
C CYS A 167 -2.66 -11.17 5.77
N ILE A 168 -3.74 -10.41 5.55
CA ILE A 168 -5.07 -10.94 5.24
C ILE A 168 -5.06 -11.90 4.03
N PRO A 169 -4.57 -11.52 2.83
CA PRO A 169 -4.53 -12.43 1.69
C PRO A 169 -3.57 -13.62 1.91
N ILE A 170 -2.49 -13.46 2.70
CA ILE A 170 -1.57 -14.56 3.05
C ILE A 170 -2.28 -15.60 3.93
N ILE A 171 -3.03 -15.15 4.94
CA ILE A 171 -3.83 -16.01 5.81
C ILE A 171 -4.93 -16.71 5.01
N CYS A 172 -5.63 -15.99 4.14
CA CYS A 172 -6.61 -16.59 3.23
C CYS A 172 -5.99 -17.67 2.35
N LYS A 173 -4.78 -17.45 1.81
CA LYS A 173 -4.04 -18.46 1.05
C LYS A 173 -3.68 -19.67 1.91
N LEU A 174 -3.26 -19.48 3.16
CA LEU A 174 -2.92 -20.60 4.07
C LEU A 174 -4.14 -21.44 4.43
N ILE A 175 -5.27 -20.81 4.74
CA ILE A 175 -6.51 -21.51 5.12
C ILE A 175 -7.12 -22.20 3.89
N TYR A 176 -7.42 -21.44 2.83
CA TYR A 176 -8.15 -21.96 1.67
C TYR A 176 -7.28 -22.71 0.67
N GLY A 177 -5.98 -22.43 0.64
CA GLY A 177 -5.04 -23.13 -0.25
C GLY A 177 -4.74 -24.55 0.21
N THR A 178 -4.72 -24.80 1.52
CA THR A 178 -4.47 -26.14 2.08
C THR A 178 -5.74 -26.98 2.18
N GLU A 179 -6.90 -26.38 2.52
CA GLU A 179 -8.12 -27.15 2.77
C GLU A 179 -9.00 -27.37 1.54
N THR A 180 -9.04 -26.43 0.59
CA THR A 180 -10.05 -26.47 -0.50
C THR A 180 -9.53 -26.98 -1.83
N GLY A 181 -8.21 -27.16 -2.01
CA GLY A 181 -7.60 -27.55 -3.30
C GLY A 181 -7.86 -26.59 -4.48
N ARG A 182 -8.49 -25.43 -4.21
CA ARG A 182 -8.88 -24.41 -5.21
C ARG A 182 -7.77 -23.42 -5.54
N TYR A 183 -6.63 -23.52 -4.87
CA TYR A 183 -5.48 -22.66 -5.15
C TYR A 183 -4.75 -23.17 -6.39
N ILE A 184 -4.91 -22.44 -7.50
CA ILE A 184 -4.14 -22.68 -8.72
C ILE A 184 -2.86 -21.84 -8.60
N PRO A 185 -1.67 -22.46 -8.48
CA PRO A 185 -0.42 -21.70 -8.41
C PRO A 185 -0.22 -20.91 -9.71
N GLY A 186 0.16 -19.65 -9.58
CA GLY A 186 0.54 -18.82 -10.71
C GLY A 186 1.83 -19.32 -11.38
N LEU A 187 2.10 -18.84 -12.60
CA LEU A 187 3.31 -19.19 -13.36
C LEU A 187 4.59 -18.91 -12.55
N TRP A 188 4.57 -17.90 -11.68
CA TRP A 188 5.61 -17.66 -10.69
C TRP A 188 5.19 -18.22 -9.33
N ASN A 189 5.94 -19.19 -8.81
CA ASN A 189 5.68 -19.80 -7.51
C ASN A 189 7.01 -20.10 -6.78
N LEU A 190 6.96 -20.08 -5.45
CA LEU A 190 8.08 -20.43 -4.58
C LEU A 190 8.15 -21.94 -4.28
N GLY A 191 7.35 -22.76 -4.97
CA GLY A 191 7.22 -24.20 -4.72
C GLY A 191 7.00 -24.52 -3.24
N THR A 192 7.80 -25.45 -2.73
CA THR A 192 7.74 -25.95 -1.34
C THR A 192 8.02 -24.88 -0.28
N PHE A 193 8.77 -23.82 -0.63
CA PHE A 193 9.10 -22.75 0.32
C PHE A 193 7.94 -21.75 0.52
N SER A 194 6.91 -21.79 -0.31
CA SER A 194 5.76 -20.88 -0.20
C SER A 194 5.09 -20.99 1.18
N THR A 195 4.79 -22.19 1.66
CA THR A 195 4.06 -22.41 2.92
C THR A 195 4.84 -21.95 4.16
N PRO A 196 6.10 -22.37 4.39
CA PRO A 196 6.85 -21.93 5.57
C PRO A 196 7.10 -20.42 5.59
N ILE A 197 7.34 -19.80 4.42
CA ILE A 197 7.54 -18.34 4.33
C ILE A 197 6.25 -17.61 4.70
N ASN A 198 5.08 -18.07 4.23
CA ASN A 198 3.81 -17.45 4.58
C ASN A 198 3.53 -17.50 6.10
N TYR A 199 3.81 -18.63 6.76
CA TYR A 199 3.70 -18.74 8.22
C TYR A 199 4.66 -17.77 8.92
N TRP A 200 5.91 -17.73 8.49
CA TRP A 200 6.91 -16.83 9.05
C TRP A 200 6.49 -15.36 8.90
N SER A 201 5.99 -14.95 7.74
CA SER A 201 5.50 -13.59 7.49
C SER A 201 4.41 -13.20 8.47
N VAL A 202 3.41 -14.05 8.70
CA VAL A 202 2.30 -13.76 9.63
C VAL A 202 2.80 -13.66 11.08
N ILE A 203 3.66 -14.60 11.52
CA ILE A 203 4.22 -14.60 12.88
C ILE A 203 5.08 -13.36 13.10
N TRP A 204 5.94 -13.03 12.14
CA TRP A 204 6.80 -11.86 12.21
C TRP A 204 6.01 -10.56 12.26
N THR A 205 4.99 -10.41 11.41
CA THR A 205 4.11 -9.23 11.43
C THR A 205 3.35 -9.12 12.76
N ALA A 206 2.89 -10.25 13.32
CA ALA A 206 2.24 -10.25 14.63
C ALA A 206 3.20 -9.80 15.75
N PHE A 207 4.43 -10.30 15.74
CA PHE A 207 5.48 -9.90 16.67
C PHE A 207 5.80 -8.40 16.58
N VAL A 208 6.03 -7.90 15.36
CA VAL A 208 6.30 -6.47 15.12
C VAL A 208 5.12 -5.61 15.54
N SER A 209 3.89 -6.04 15.27
CA SER A 209 2.69 -5.33 15.71
C SER A 209 2.67 -5.12 17.23
N VAL A 210 3.03 -6.13 18.02
CA VAL A 210 3.08 -5.99 19.50
C VAL A 210 4.09 -4.92 19.91
N ILE A 211 5.28 -4.91 19.30
CA ILE A 211 6.33 -3.91 19.60
C ILE A 211 5.87 -2.51 19.22
N PHE A 212 5.27 -2.33 18.05
CA PHE A 212 4.79 -1.02 17.61
C PHE A 212 3.63 -0.47 18.44
N LEU A 213 2.91 -1.33 19.16
CA LEU A 213 1.86 -0.92 20.09
C LEU A 213 2.39 -0.53 21.47
N MET A 214 3.65 -0.85 21.79
CA MET A 214 4.27 -0.42 23.03
C MET A 214 4.64 1.09 22.98
N PRO A 215 4.62 1.79 24.14
CA PRO A 215 5.04 3.19 24.22
C PRO A 215 6.55 3.34 24.00
N THR A 216 6.96 4.40 23.33
CA THR A 216 8.36 4.69 22.98
C THR A 216 9.19 5.22 24.16
N ASN A 217 8.55 5.81 25.17
CA ASN A 217 9.21 6.39 26.35
C ASN A 217 8.67 5.78 27.65
N GLN A 218 9.54 5.60 28.64
CA GLN A 218 9.17 5.24 30.01
C GLN A 218 9.31 6.44 30.95
N PRO A 219 8.41 6.63 31.94
CA PRO A 219 7.20 5.84 32.20
C PRO A 219 6.05 6.19 31.25
N GLY A 220 5.19 5.20 30.94
CA GLY A 220 4.00 5.38 30.13
C GLY A 220 2.93 6.17 30.88
N THR A 221 3.00 7.49 30.81
CA THR A 221 1.93 8.37 31.30
C THR A 221 0.76 8.40 30.29
N VAL A 222 -0.43 8.80 30.75
CA VAL A 222 -1.62 8.93 29.88
C VAL A 222 -1.35 9.85 28.68
N GLU A 223 -0.45 10.82 28.83
CA GLU A 223 -0.07 11.74 27.76
C GLU A 223 0.89 11.12 26.73
N ASN A 224 1.68 10.11 27.12
CA ASN A 224 2.72 9.48 26.28
C ASN A 224 2.35 8.06 25.81
N MET A 225 1.13 7.60 26.10
CA MET A 225 0.69 6.26 25.71
C MET A 225 0.44 6.19 24.20
N ASN A 226 0.85 5.08 23.57
CA ASN A 226 0.55 4.85 22.17
C ASN A 226 -0.94 4.44 22.01
N TYR A 227 -1.78 5.39 21.62
CA TYR A 227 -3.21 5.17 21.38
C TYR A 227 -3.52 4.39 20.09
N ALA A 228 -2.50 3.81 19.45
CA ALA A 228 -2.64 3.09 18.20
C ALA A 228 -3.68 1.96 18.26
N VAL A 229 -3.69 1.16 19.34
CA VAL A 229 -4.65 0.05 19.49
C VAL A 229 -6.09 0.56 19.45
N VAL A 230 -6.37 1.66 20.13
CA VAL A 230 -7.73 2.22 20.26
C VAL A 230 -8.22 2.71 18.91
N ILE A 231 -7.36 3.42 18.17
CA ILE A 231 -7.68 3.91 16.83
C ILE A 231 -7.90 2.74 15.87
N LEU A 232 -7.05 1.71 15.92
CA LEU A 232 -7.19 0.50 15.08
C LEU A 232 -8.52 -0.21 15.33
N ILE A 233 -8.88 -0.45 16.60
CA ILE A 233 -10.16 -1.06 16.97
C ILE A 233 -11.32 -0.17 16.50
N GLY A 234 -11.22 1.16 16.66
CA GLY A 234 -12.22 2.10 16.18
C GLY A 234 -12.47 1.99 14.68
N ILE A 235 -11.41 1.89 13.88
CA ILE A 235 -11.49 1.71 12.42
C ILE A 235 -12.13 0.37 12.07
N LEU A 236 -11.72 -0.72 12.74
CA LEU A 236 -12.29 -2.05 12.50
C LEU A 236 -13.77 -2.13 12.88
N VAL A 237 -14.16 -1.53 14.01
CA VAL A 237 -15.55 -1.44 14.44
C VAL A 237 -16.36 -0.61 13.44
N PHE A 238 -15.84 0.53 12.99
CA PHE A 238 -16.50 1.33 11.95
C PHE A 238 -16.69 0.55 10.65
N ALA A 239 -15.66 -0.19 10.20
CA ALA A 239 -15.75 -1.05 9.03
C ALA A 239 -16.77 -2.18 9.21
N MET A 240 -16.82 -2.82 10.37
CA MET A 240 -17.80 -3.86 10.72
C MET A 240 -19.22 -3.30 10.73
N ILE A 241 -19.44 -2.14 11.37
CA ILE A 241 -20.73 -1.46 11.38
C ILE A 241 -21.15 -1.14 9.96
N TYR A 242 -20.26 -0.58 9.13
CA TYR A 242 -20.56 -0.30 7.74
C TYR A 242 -20.93 -1.59 6.96
N TRP A 243 -20.17 -2.67 7.16
CA TRP A 243 -20.41 -3.95 6.50
C TRP A 243 -21.77 -4.57 6.84
N PHE A 244 -22.14 -4.57 8.13
CA PHE A 244 -23.36 -5.18 8.63
C PHE A 244 -24.59 -4.25 8.55
N ALA A 245 -24.44 -2.97 8.86
CA ALA A 245 -25.55 -2.01 8.96
C ALA A 245 -25.89 -1.34 7.62
N CYS A 246 -24.90 -0.98 6.80
CA CYS A 246 -25.16 -0.37 5.48
C CYS A 246 -25.43 -1.39 4.37
N GLY A 247 -25.46 -2.69 4.69
CA GLY A 247 -25.88 -3.73 3.77
C GLY A 247 -24.85 -4.09 2.69
N ALA A 248 -23.57 -3.73 2.86
CA ALA A 248 -22.50 -4.10 1.93
C ALA A 248 -22.48 -5.61 1.67
N ARG A 249 -22.76 -6.44 2.69
CA ARG A 249 -22.91 -7.91 2.54
C ARG A 249 -24.00 -8.35 1.53
N LYS A 250 -25.04 -7.53 1.31
CA LYS A 250 -26.18 -7.86 0.44
C LYS A 250 -25.99 -7.40 -1.01
N TYR A 251 -25.22 -6.33 -1.23
CA TYR A 251 -25.05 -5.73 -2.56
C TYR A 251 -23.64 -5.96 -3.15
N TYR A 252 -22.64 -6.26 -2.31
CA TYR A 252 -21.29 -6.58 -2.75
C TYR A 252 -21.27 -7.98 -3.37
N ILE A 253 -21.18 -7.99 -4.69
CA ILE A 253 -20.82 -9.16 -5.48
C ILE A 253 -19.35 -8.96 -5.78
N GLY A 254 -18.51 -9.97 -5.53
CA GLY A 254 -17.06 -9.91 -5.78
C GLY A 254 -16.72 -9.45 -7.21
N PRO A 255 -15.43 -9.23 -7.52
CA PRO A 255 -14.99 -8.42 -8.65
C PRO A 255 -15.80 -8.69 -9.92
N ARG A 256 -16.57 -7.69 -10.37
CA ARG A 256 -17.47 -7.80 -11.55
C ARG A 256 -16.71 -7.85 -12.89
N THR A 257 -15.47 -8.32 -12.89
CA THR A 257 -14.59 -8.41 -14.08
C THR A 257 -15.18 -9.29 -15.19
N ASN A 258 -16.04 -10.26 -14.83
CA ASN A 258 -16.67 -11.17 -15.80
C ASN A 258 -17.60 -10.46 -16.81
N GLN A 259 -18.08 -9.24 -16.54
CA GLN A 259 -18.90 -8.51 -17.52
C GLN A 259 -18.09 -7.93 -18.69
N HIS A 260 -16.78 -7.68 -18.50
CA HIS A 260 -15.90 -7.22 -19.58
C HIS A 260 -15.35 -8.39 -20.40
N CYS A 261 -14.93 -9.50 -19.77
CA CYS A 261 -14.48 -10.68 -20.52
C CYS A 261 -15.58 -11.33 -21.36
N HIS A 262 -16.85 -11.28 -20.94
CA HIS A 262 -17.95 -11.75 -21.78
C HIS A 262 -18.22 -10.83 -22.96
N LYS A 263 -18.21 -9.50 -22.77
CA LYS A 263 -18.34 -8.55 -23.88
C LYS A 263 -17.16 -8.59 -24.85
N GLU A 264 -15.95 -8.85 -24.36
CA GLU A 264 -14.75 -8.94 -25.19
C GLU A 264 -14.63 -10.31 -25.87
N LYS A 265 -15.11 -11.40 -25.25
CA LYS A 265 -15.30 -12.68 -25.95
C LYS A 265 -16.38 -12.60 -27.01
N ASP A 266 -17.56 -12.06 -26.72
CA ASP A 266 -18.62 -11.89 -27.73
C ASP A 266 -18.12 -11.01 -28.89
N ASN A 267 -17.50 -9.86 -28.61
CA ASN A 267 -16.96 -9.01 -29.67
C ASN A 267 -15.74 -9.61 -30.40
N SER A 268 -14.91 -10.43 -29.76
CA SER A 268 -13.74 -11.04 -30.42
C SER A 268 -14.11 -12.27 -31.25
N TRP A 269 -15.12 -13.06 -30.86
CA TRP A 269 -15.68 -14.11 -31.71
C TRP A 269 -16.48 -13.53 -32.87
N ASP A 270 -17.17 -12.40 -32.68
CA ASP A 270 -17.83 -11.68 -33.78
C ASP A 270 -16.82 -11.01 -34.72
N PHE A 271 -15.71 -10.47 -34.19
CA PHE A 271 -14.63 -9.92 -35.00
C PHE A 271 -13.87 -11.02 -35.76
N VAL A 272 -13.52 -12.14 -35.12
CA VAL A 272 -12.83 -13.28 -35.76
C VAL A 272 -13.75 -14.01 -36.75
N SER A 273 -15.05 -14.13 -36.49
CA SER A 273 -16.00 -14.66 -37.46
C SER A 273 -16.19 -13.72 -38.65
N SER A 274 -16.23 -12.40 -38.44
CA SER A 274 -16.27 -11.41 -39.54
C SER A 274 -15.00 -11.37 -40.39
N LEU A 275 -13.85 -11.75 -39.82
CA LEU A 275 -12.59 -11.92 -40.54
C LEU A 275 -12.57 -13.25 -41.31
N CYS A 276 -13.00 -14.36 -40.71
CA CYS A 276 -13.09 -15.65 -41.41
C CYS A 276 -14.15 -15.67 -42.53
N GLU A 277 -15.19 -14.85 -42.46
CA GLU A 277 -16.20 -14.69 -43.51
C GLU A 277 -15.73 -13.76 -44.64
N ASN A 278 -14.74 -12.89 -44.39
CA ASN A 278 -14.14 -12.00 -45.39
C ASN A 278 -12.77 -12.45 -45.93
N ASP A 279 -12.14 -13.49 -45.38
CA ASP A 279 -10.81 -13.97 -45.80
C ASP A 279 -10.83 -14.87 -47.06
N GLN A 280 -11.61 -14.48 -48.08
CA GLN A 280 -11.37 -14.89 -49.46
C GLN A 280 -10.47 -13.89 -50.23
N VAL A 281 -9.91 -12.86 -49.58
CA VAL A 281 -9.09 -11.87 -50.29
C VAL A 281 -7.84 -11.49 -49.49
N THR A 282 -6.71 -12.04 -49.97
CA THR A 282 -5.34 -11.51 -49.94
C THR A 282 -4.44 -11.67 -48.70
N ARG A 283 -3.57 -12.68 -48.81
CA ARG A 283 -2.12 -12.71 -48.49
C ARG A 283 -1.48 -11.33 -48.26
N PHE A 284 -0.77 -11.15 -47.14
CA PHE A 284 0.69 -10.93 -47.06
C PHE A 284 1.16 -10.99 -45.60
#